data_AF-A0A7G3ZMC8-F1
#
_entry.id   AF-A0A7G3ZMC8-F1
#
_cell.length_a   1.000
_cell.length_b   1.000
_cell.length_c   1.000
_cell.angle_alpha   90.00
_cell.angle_beta   90.00
_cell.angle_gamma   90.00
#
_symmetry.space_group_name_H-M   'P 1'
#
loop_
_entity.id
_entity.type
_entity.pdbx_description
1 polymer ?
#
loop_
_entity_poly.entity_id
_entity_poly.type
_entity_poly.pdbx_seq_one_letter_code
_entity_poly.pdbx_strand_id
1 'polypeptide(L)'
;MSDYKGHLFNKEAILEWLLTPGREDYTKAQIAKFSHIRRLDDVVELHGVKEHANTLKCEYGDVALGEASAKLVYLVPCGDVLPRQVLSDGRCPQCGASYQETDVIAINSSSAKVIKSLKDRMTRLQQEMRHHNGKLRRKLKPKPERMEEAPPNKIRKL
;
A
#
# COMPACT_ATOMS: atom_id res chain seq x y z
N MET A 1 0.28 -5.10 -5.26
CA MET A 1 0.06 -4.16 -4.13
C MET A 1 -0.15 -2.75 -4.66
N SER A 2 -0.83 -1.87 -3.92
CA SER A 2 -1.00 -0.45 -4.30
C SER A 2 -0.71 0.52 -3.16
N ASP A 3 -0.11 1.67 -3.51
CA ASP A 3 0.04 2.81 -2.59
C ASP A 3 -1.20 3.72 -2.57
N TYR A 4 -1.16 4.77 -1.75
CA TYR A 4 -2.22 5.78 -1.63
C TYR A 4 -2.46 6.60 -2.89
N LYS A 5 -1.51 6.60 -3.84
CA LYS A 5 -1.63 7.30 -5.13
C LYS A 5 -2.33 6.44 -6.18
N GLY A 6 -2.63 5.18 -5.86
CA GLY A 6 -3.22 4.22 -6.79
C GLY A 6 -2.20 3.60 -7.74
N HIS A 7 -0.90 3.72 -7.45
CA HIS A 7 0.14 3.06 -8.24
C HIS A 7 0.27 1.60 -7.87
N LEU A 8 0.39 0.77 -8.89
CA LEU A 8 0.59 -0.66 -8.73
C LEU A 8 2.07 -1.02 -8.61
N PHE A 9 2.35 -1.96 -7.71
CA PHE A 9 3.67 -2.51 -7.46
C PHE A 9 3.60 -4.03 -7.31
N ASN A 10 4.63 -4.70 -7.80
CA ASN A 10 4.88 -6.11 -7.51
C ASN A 10 5.14 -6.27 -6.00
N LYS A 11 4.66 -7.37 -5.43
CA LYS A 11 4.76 -7.63 -3.99
C LYS A 11 6.22 -7.76 -3.56
N GLU A 12 6.99 -8.48 -4.36
CA GLU A 12 8.42 -8.75 -4.20
C GLU A 12 9.22 -7.44 -4.20
N ALA A 13 8.91 -6.52 -5.12
CA ALA A 13 9.57 -5.21 -5.19
C ALA A 13 9.32 -4.34 -3.95
N ILE A 14 8.11 -4.41 -3.38
CA ILE A 14 7.81 -3.71 -2.12
C ILE A 14 8.56 -4.34 -0.94
N LEU A 15 8.63 -5.67 -0.90
CA LEU A 15 9.34 -6.38 0.17
C LEU A 15 10.84 -6.12 0.10
N GLU A 16 11.43 -6.24 -1.08
CA GLU A 16 12.83 -5.92 -1.35
C GLU A 16 13.14 -4.47 -0.97
N TRP A 17 12.28 -3.52 -1.36
CA TRP A 17 12.39 -2.15 -0.91
C TRP A 17 12.39 -2.12 0.62
N LEU A 18 11.37 -2.60 1.32
CA LEU A 18 11.34 -2.52 2.78
C LEU A 18 12.52 -3.21 3.50
N LEU A 19 13.16 -4.19 2.87
CA LEU A 19 14.29 -4.95 3.43
C LEU A 19 15.67 -4.40 3.06
N THR A 20 15.80 -3.49 2.10
CA THR A 20 17.09 -2.95 1.65
C THR A 20 17.46 -1.68 2.43
N PRO A 21 18.31 -1.77 3.47
CA PRO A 21 18.85 -0.59 4.14
C PRO A 21 19.72 0.21 3.16
N GLY A 22 19.84 1.53 3.34
CA GLY A 22 20.73 2.38 2.53
C GLY A 22 20.28 2.64 1.09
N ARG A 23 19.40 1.81 0.51
CA ARG A 23 18.86 1.94 -0.86
C ARG A 23 19.92 1.88 -1.96
N GLU A 24 21.03 1.21 -1.69
CA GLU A 24 22.25 1.25 -2.52
C GLU A 24 22.00 0.71 -3.95
N ASP A 25 21.10 -0.27 -4.10
CA ASP A 25 20.73 -0.86 -5.39
C ASP A 25 19.66 -0.07 -6.17
N TYR A 26 19.18 1.06 -5.63
CA TYR A 26 18.11 1.85 -6.24
C TYR A 26 18.61 3.14 -6.88
N THR A 27 18.16 3.38 -8.10
CA THR A 27 18.33 4.69 -8.76
C THR A 27 17.58 5.79 -8.02
N LYS A 28 17.99 7.06 -8.20
CA LYS A 28 17.29 8.23 -7.65
C LYS A 28 15.79 8.25 -7.99
N ALA A 29 15.43 7.84 -9.20
CA ALA A 29 14.04 7.77 -9.66
C ALA A 29 13.24 6.70 -8.91
N GLN A 30 13.83 5.51 -8.71
CA GLN A 30 13.19 4.45 -7.91
C GLN A 30 13.06 4.90 -6.45
N ILE A 31 14.10 5.49 -5.85
CA ILE A 31 14.02 6.03 -4.49
C ILE A 31 12.87 7.03 -4.37
N ALA A 32 12.75 7.98 -5.29
CA ALA A 32 11.64 8.93 -5.30
C ALA A 32 10.27 8.22 -5.40
N LYS A 33 10.17 7.19 -6.25
CA LYS A 33 8.96 6.38 -6.45
C LYS A 33 8.53 5.61 -5.19
N PHE A 34 9.46 5.07 -4.41
CA PHE A 34 9.16 4.24 -3.24
C PHE A 34 9.29 4.97 -1.89
N SER A 35 9.84 6.18 -1.85
CA SER A 35 10.15 6.94 -0.62
C SER A 35 9.00 7.11 0.38
N HIS A 36 7.75 7.13 -0.10
CA HIS A 36 6.55 7.23 0.75
C HIS A 36 6.11 5.91 1.36
N ILE A 37 6.66 4.78 0.91
CA ILE A 37 6.34 3.43 1.40
C ILE A 37 7.40 3.06 2.44
N ARG A 38 7.05 3.19 3.73
CA ARG A 38 7.98 2.93 4.84
C ARG A 38 7.66 1.64 5.58
N ARG A 39 6.44 1.14 5.43
CA ARG A 39 5.94 -0.09 6.07
C ARG A 39 4.95 -0.77 5.14
N LEU A 40 4.66 -2.05 5.39
CA LEU A 40 3.59 -2.76 4.70
C LEU A 40 2.22 -2.12 4.88
N ASP A 41 1.99 -1.40 5.99
CA ASP A 41 0.71 -0.71 6.20
C ASP A 41 0.49 0.50 5.27
N ASP A 42 1.55 1.01 4.63
CA ASP A 42 1.45 2.11 3.67
C ASP A 42 0.98 1.67 2.28
N VAL A 43 0.75 0.37 2.09
CA VAL A 43 0.20 -0.23 0.86
C VAL A 43 -0.98 -1.15 1.17
N VAL A 44 -1.80 -1.41 0.15
CA VAL A 44 -2.89 -2.40 0.17
C VAL A 44 -2.54 -3.55 -0.76
N GLU A 45 -2.72 -4.78 -0.28
CA GLU A 45 -2.62 -5.98 -1.12
C GLU A 45 -3.88 -6.09 -1.97
N LEU A 46 -3.73 -6.27 -3.29
CA LEU A 46 -4.84 -6.24 -4.22
C LEU A 46 -5.33 -7.65 -4.57
N HIS A 47 -6.64 -7.80 -4.72
CA HIS A 47 -7.33 -9.06 -4.91
C HIS A 47 -8.24 -8.96 -6.15
N GLY A 48 -8.64 -10.11 -6.71
CA GLY A 48 -9.53 -10.13 -7.88
C GLY A 48 -8.90 -9.61 -9.17
N VAL A 49 -7.59 -9.86 -9.34
CA VAL A 49 -6.86 -9.55 -10.58
C VAL A 49 -6.25 -10.84 -11.12
N LYS A 50 -6.58 -11.18 -12.37
CA LYS A 50 -6.01 -12.34 -13.10
C LYS A 50 -5.14 -11.88 -14.23
N GLU A 51 -4.09 -12.64 -14.50
CA GLU A 51 -3.32 -12.49 -15.73
C GLU A 51 -3.96 -13.31 -16.85
N HIS A 52 -4.22 -12.67 -17.98
CA HIS A 52 -4.74 -13.31 -19.18
C HIS A 52 -4.01 -12.76 -20.41
N ALA A 53 -3.30 -13.62 -21.13
CA ALA A 53 -2.54 -13.25 -22.33
C ALA A 53 -1.62 -12.03 -22.10
N ASN A 54 -0.78 -12.08 -21.07
CA ASN A 54 0.14 -11.02 -20.63
C ASN A 54 -0.53 -9.70 -20.23
N THR A 55 -1.84 -9.70 -20.00
CA THR A 55 -2.60 -8.53 -19.53
C THR A 55 -3.26 -8.84 -18.20
N LEU A 56 -3.12 -7.96 -17.23
CA LEU A 56 -3.86 -8.06 -15.96
C LEU A 56 -5.31 -7.63 -16.18
N LYS A 57 -6.28 -8.41 -15.72
CA LYS A 57 -7.72 -8.15 -15.81
C LYS A 57 -8.38 -8.22 -14.45
N CYS A 58 -9.39 -7.38 -14.23
CA CYS A 58 -10.28 -7.48 -13.08
C CYS A 58 -11.23 -8.67 -13.27
N GLU A 59 -11.31 -9.54 -12.27
CA GLU A 59 -12.13 -10.76 -12.30
C GLU A 59 -13.65 -10.50 -12.33
N TYR A 60 -14.10 -9.37 -11.79
CA TYR A 60 -15.52 -9.07 -11.66
C TYR A 60 -16.17 -8.57 -12.96
N GLY A 61 -15.38 -8.03 -13.90
CA GLY A 61 -15.93 -7.40 -15.10
C GLY A 61 -15.13 -7.60 -16.38
N ASP A 62 -14.13 -8.50 -16.37
CA ASP A 62 -13.23 -8.77 -17.50
C ASP A 62 -12.53 -7.53 -18.09
N VAL A 63 -12.44 -6.45 -17.31
CA VAL A 63 -11.82 -5.19 -17.72
C VAL A 63 -10.30 -5.26 -17.50
N ALA A 64 -9.53 -4.98 -18.56
CA ALA A 64 -8.07 -4.96 -18.47
C ALA A 64 -7.54 -3.75 -17.69
N LEU A 65 -6.51 -3.99 -16.89
CA LEU A 65 -5.74 -2.95 -16.21
C LEU A 65 -4.86 -2.24 -17.24
N GLY A 66 -4.92 -0.91 -17.27
CA GLY A 66 -4.09 -0.09 -18.15
C GLY A 66 -4.79 0.33 -19.45
N GLU A 67 -5.99 -0.16 -19.75
CA GLU A 67 -6.83 0.44 -20.78
C GLU A 67 -7.23 1.86 -20.38
N ALA A 68 -6.98 2.84 -21.24
CA ALA A 68 -7.18 4.27 -20.94
C ALA A 68 -8.63 4.64 -20.57
N SER A 69 -9.61 3.83 -20.99
CA SER A 69 -11.05 4.00 -20.71
C SER A 69 -11.50 3.30 -19.42
N ALA A 70 -10.73 2.35 -18.90
CA ALA A 70 -11.12 1.50 -17.78
C ALA A 70 -10.97 2.24 -16.44
N LYS A 71 -12.10 2.68 -15.86
CA LYS A 71 -12.15 3.26 -14.50
C LYS A 71 -12.13 2.17 -13.44
N LEU A 72 -11.00 1.47 -13.31
CA LEU A 72 -10.79 0.50 -12.25
C LEU A 72 -10.43 1.19 -10.93
N VAL A 73 -10.97 0.65 -9.85
CA VAL A 73 -10.71 1.07 -8.48
C VAL A 73 -10.41 -0.15 -7.61
N TYR A 74 -9.81 0.08 -6.45
CA TYR A 74 -9.85 -0.90 -5.37
C TYR A 74 -10.45 -0.30 -4.11
N LEU A 75 -10.97 -1.16 -3.25
CA LEU A 75 -11.52 -0.78 -1.95
C LEU A 75 -10.47 -1.02 -0.86
N VAL A 76 -10.14 0.01 -0.09
CA VAL A 76 -9.10 -0.07 0.95
C VAL A 76 -9.35 -1.16 2.01
N PRO A 77 -10.59 -1.39 2.50
CA PRO A 77 -10.84 -2.39 3.55
C PRO A 77 -10.52 -3.84 3.16
N CYS A 78 -10.70 -4.21 1.89
CA CYS A 78 -10.54 -5.59 1.42
C CYS A 78 -9.48 -5.79 0.34
N GLY A 79 -9.14 -4.73 -0.43
CA GLY A 79 -8.19 -4.81 -1.53
C GLY A 79 -8.75 -5.33 -2.84
N ASP A 80 -10.05 -5.65 -2.92
CA ASP A 80 -10.67 -6.10 -4.17
C ASP A 80 -10.63 -5.01 -5.24
N VAL A 81 -10.20 -5.39 -6.45
CA VAL A 81 -10.19 -4.53 -7.64
C VAL A 81 -11.49 -4.72 -8.42
N LEU A 82 -12.16 -3.61 -8.74
CA LEU A 82 -13.50 -3.59 -9.34
C LEU A 82 -13.64 -2.42 -10.34
N PRO A 83 -14.53 -2.53 -11.34
CA PRO A 83 -14.95 -1.35 -12.10
C PRO A 83 -15.72 -0.35 -11.21
N ARG A 84 -15.42 0.96 -11.29
CA ARG A 84 -16.08 1.98 -10.46
C ARG A 84 -17.62 1.94 -10.55
N GLN A 85 -18.15 1.57 -11.72
CA GLN A 85 -19.58 1.54 -12.03
C GLN A 85 -20.36 0.45 -11.30
N VAL A 86 -19.70 -0.60 -10.78
CA VAL A 86 -20.39 -1.70 -10.06
C VAL A 86 -20.58 -1.41 -8.57
N LEU A 87 -20.14 -0.24 -8.11
CA LEU A 87 -20.23 0.19 -6.72
C LEU A 87 -21.53 0.97 -6.48
N SER A 88 -22.45 0.44 -5.67
CA SER A 88 -23.77 1.07 -5.43
C SER A 88 -24.14 1.31 -3.97
N ASP A 89 -23.65 0.53 -2.99
CA ASP A 89 -24.26 0.49 -1.64
C ASP A 89 -23.26 0.51 -0.47
N GLY A 90 -22.02 0.98 -0.67
CA GLY A 90 -21.02 1.02 0.39
C GLY A 90 -20.62 -0.37 0.91
N ARG A 91 -20.91 -1.42 0.14
CA ARG A 91 -20.46 -2.80 0.39
C ARG A 91 -19.81 -3.36 -0.87
N CYS A 92 -18.67 -4.01 -0.70
CA CYS A 92 -17.93 -4.63 -1.79
C CYS A 92 -18.81 -5.70 -2.45
N PRO A 93 -19.09 -5.64 -3.76
CA PRO A 93 -19.87 -6.66 -4.44
C PRO A 93 -19.16 -8.03 -4.51
N GLN A 94 -17.84 -8.08 -4.33
CA GLN A 94 -17.06 -9.31 -4.34
C GLN A 94 -17.07 -10.05 -2.99
N CYS A 95 -16.80 -9.34 -1.88
CA CYS A 95 -16.63 -9.97 -0.56
C CYS A 95 -17.58 -9.47 0.53
N GLY A 96 -18.44 -8.47 0.22
CA GLY A 96 -19.40 -7.89 1.16
C GLY A 96 -18.82 -6.88 2.15
N ALA A 97 -17.51 -6.61 2.14
CA ALA A 97 -16.88 -5.67 3.06
C ALA A 97 -17.45 -4.25 2.93
N SER A 98 -17.82 -3.64 4.06
CA SER A 98 -18.28 -2.25 4.09
C SER A 98 -17.15 -1.28 3.76
N TYR A 99 -17.46 -0.22 3.01
CA TYR A 99 -16.52 0.82 2.61
C TYR A 99 -17.22 2.20 2.55
N GLN A 100 -16.45 3.26 2.70
CA GLN A 100 -16.90 4.64 2.46
C GLN A 100 -16.40 5.13 1.10
N GLU A 101 -16.98 6.20 0.55
CA GLU A 101 -16.50 6.78 -0.71
C GLU A 101 -14.99 7.13 -0.65
N THR A 102 -14.49 7.53 0.52
CA THR A 102 -13.05 7.78 0.69
C THR A 102 -12.19 6.53 0.66
N ASP A 103 -12.75 5.34 0.76
CA ASP A 103 -12.03 4.07 0.65
C ASP A 103 -11.88 3.58 -0.80
N VAL A 104 -12.51 4.27 -1.75
CA VAL A 104 -12.46 3.96 -3.18
C VAL A 104 -11.24 4.62 -3.81
N ILE A 105 -10.26 3.82 -4.21
CA ILE A 105 -9.00 4.33 -4.78
C ILE A 105 -8.91 3.98 -6.26
N ALA A 106 -8.85 5.01 -7.10
CA ALA A 106 -8.65 4.83 -8.53
C ALA A 106 -7.22 4.35 -8.84
N ILE A 107 -7.12 3.34 -9.69
CA ILE A 107 -5.85 2.76 -10.11
C ILE A 107 -5.28 3.62 -11.27
N ASN A 108 -4.01 4.02 -11.16
CA ASN A 108 -3.24 4.71 -12.20
C ASN A 108 -3.97 5.89 -12.90
N SER A 109 -4.79 6.65 -12.15
CA SER A 109 -5.54 7.76 -12.72
C SER A 109 -4.62 8.92 -13.12
N SER A 110 -4.76 9.39 -14.37
CA SER A 110 -4.09 10.61 -14.87
C SER A 110 -4.87 11.89 -14.55
N SER A 111 -6.06 11.78 -13.96
CA SER A 111 -6.90 12.94 -13.64
C SER A 111 -6.31 13.74 -12.48
N ALA A 112 -5.96 15.01 -12.72
CA ALA A 112 -5.47 15.91 -11.68
C ALA A 112 -6.43 16.05 -10.49
N LYS A 113 -7.75 16.00 -10.74
CA LYS A 113 -8.77 16.03 -9.67
C LYS A 113 -8.70 14.80 -8.79
N VAL A 114 -8.58 13.61 -9.39
CA VAL A 114 -8.45 12.34 -8.66
C VAL A 114 -7.14 12.31 -7.89
N ILE A 115 -6.02 12.67 -8.52
CA ILE A 115 -4.71 12.74 -7.87
C ILE A 115 -4.74 13.68 -6.66
N LYS A 116 -5.40 14.85 -6.77
CA LYS A 116 -5.58 15.77 -5.65
C LYS A 116 -6.41 15.14 -4.53
N SER A 117 -7.55 14.53 -4.86
CA SER A 117 -8.41 13.85 -3.87
C SER A 117 -7.68 12.74 -3.11
N LEU A 118 -6.85 11.94 -3.79
CA LEU A 118 -6.04 10.89 -3.17
C LEU A 118 -4.98 11.46 -2.21
N LYS A 119 -4.36 12.59 -2.58
CA LYS A 119 -3.44 13.31 -1.68
C LYS A 119 -4.16 13.86 -0.46
N ASP A 120 -5.30 14.52 -0.65
CA ASP A 120 -6.11 15.09 0.44
C ASP A 120 -6.56 13.99 1.43
N ARG A 121 -7.00 12.84 0.90
CA ARG A 121 -7.31 11.65 1.70
C ARG A 121 -6.12 11.20 2.55
N MET A 122 -4.92 11.09 1.97
CA MET A 122 -3.74 10.65 2.71
C MET A 122 -3.35 11.65 3.79
N THR A 123 -3.48 12.96 3.53
CA THR A 123 -3.28 14.01 4.55
C THR A 123 -4.25 13.84 5.72
N ARG A 124 -5.54 13.60 5.44
CA ARG A 124 -6.53 13.32 6.48
C ARG A 124 -6.17 12.10 7.32
N LEU A 125 -5.82 10.98 6.68
CA LEU A 125 -5.41 9.76 7.39
C LEU A 125 -4.18 10.00 8.27
N GLN A 126 -3.22 10.81 7.83
CA GLN A 126 -2.07 11.16 8.65
C GLN A 126 -2.46 11.97 9.89
N GLN A 127 -3.39 12.92 9.77
CA GLN A 127 -3.94 13.67 10.91
C GLN A 127 -4.69 12.75 11.89
N GLU A 128 -5.40 11.75 11.37
CA GLU A 128 -6.10 10.72 12.15
C GLU A 128 -5.16 9.62 12.69
N MET A 129 -3.84 9.75 12.49
CA MET A 129 -2.85 8.75 12.88
C MET A 129 -3.14 7.37 12.27
N ARG A 130 -3.52 7.30 11.00
CA ARG A 130 -3.77 6.08 10.24
C ARG A 130 -2.81 5.93 9.07
N HIS A 131 -2.56 4.68 8.69
CA HIS A 131 -1.84 4.30 7.48
C HIS A 131 -2.80 4.25 6.28
N HIS A 132 -2.26 4.08 5.08
CA HIS A 132 -3.08 4.03 3.86
C HIS A 132 -4.13 2.91 3.91
N ASN A 133 -3.75 1.75 4.44
CA ASN A 133 -4.64 0.61 4.67
C ASN A 133 -5.66 0.82 5.82
N GLY A 134 -5.75 2.02 6.39
CA GLY A 134 -6.68 2.38 7.46
C GLY A 134 -6.26 1.96 8.87
N LYS A 135 -5.19 1.17 9.05
CA LYS A 135 -4.72 0.77 10.38
C LYS A 135 -4.13 1.95 11.15
N LEU A 136 -4.31 1.95 12.47
CA LEU A 136 -3.72 2.96 13.35
C LEU A 136 -2.19 2.87 13.35
N ARG A 137 -1.56 4.04 13.23
CA ARG A 137 -0.13 4.25 13.46
C ARG A 137 0.14 4.05 14.94
N ARG A 138 0.56 2.84 15.31
CA ARG A 138 1.02 2.56 16.68
C ARG A 138 2.19 3.48 17.00
N LYS A 139 2.14 4.18 18.13
CA LYS A 139 3.33 4.82 18.70
C LYS A 139 4.36 3.70 18.91
N LEU A 140 5.56 3.86 18.35
CA LEU A 140 6.65 2.93 18.65
C LEU A 140 6.84 2.96 20.17
N LYS A 141 6.72 1.81 20.83
CA LYS A 141 7.28 1.68 22.18
C LYS A 141 8.79 1.96 22.03
N PRO A 142 9.41 2.71 22.97
CA PRO A 142 10.85 2.89 22.94
C PRO A 142 11.51 1.52 22.80
N LYS A 143 12.46 1.41 21.86
CA LYS A 143 13.26 0.19 21.73
C LYS A 143 14.00 0.03 23.06
N PRO A 144 13.91 -1.10 23.78
CA PRO A 144 14.78 -1.31 24.93
C PRO A 144 16.21 -1.18 24.43
N GLU A 145 16.99 -0.29 25.04
CA GLU A 145 18.42 -0.20 24.78
C GLU A 145 19.01 -1.61 24.92
N ARG A 146 19.76 -2.06 23.92
CA ARG A 146 20.62 -3.22 24.11
C ARG A 146 21.56 -2.85 25.24
N MET A 147 21.41 -3.48 26.40
CA MET A 147 22.46 -3.49 27.41
C MET A 147 23.69 -4.07 26.72
N GLU A 148 24.73 -3.25 26.53
CA GLU A 148 26.05 -3.78 26.18
C GLU A 148 26.44 -4.78 27.26
N GLU A 149 26.72 -6.02 26.84
CA GLU A 149 27.17 -7.09 27.72
C GLU A 149 28.45 -6.63 28.43
N ALA A 150 28.39 -6.54 29.75
CA ALA A 150 29.55 -6.24 30.58
C ALA A 150 30.66 -7.29 30.32
N PRO A 151 31.94 -6.88 30.23
CA PRO A 151 33.02 -7.79 29.90
C PRO A 151 33.19 -8.89 30.97
N PRO A 152 33.63 -10.10 30.58
CA PRO A 152 33.70 -11.25 31.47
C PRO A 152 34.70 -11.00 32.60
N ASN A 153 34.22 -11.22 33.83
CA ASN A 153 34.96 -11.08 35.06
C ASN A 153 36.15 -12.07 35.08
N LYS A 154 37.38 -11.56 35.07
CA LYS A 154 38.59 -12.39 35.17
C LYS A 154 38.70 -12.95 36.59
N ILE A 155 38.34 -14.22 36.77
CA ILE A 155 38.67 -15.00 37.96
C ILE A 155 40.20 -15.10 38.04
N ARG A 156 40.82 -14.38 38.98
CA ARG A 156 42.22 -14.61 39.36
C ARG A 156 42.27 -15.93 40.14
N LYS A 157 42.94 -16.94 39.57
CA LYS A 157 43.39 -18.11 40.30
C LYS A 157 44.72 -17.80 40.97
N LEU A 158 44.76 -18.12 42.27
CA LEU A 158 45.89 -18.30 43.18
C LEU A 158 46.63 -17.02 43.63
#